data_AF-A0A8J7ELK1-F1
#
_entry.id   AF-A0A8J7ELK1-F1
#
_cell.length_a   1.000
_cell.length_b   1.000
_cell.length_c   1.000
_cell.angle_alpha   90.00
_cell.angle_beta   90.00
_cell.angle_gamma   90.00
#
_symmetry.space_group_name_H-M   'P 1'
#
loop_
_entity.id
_entity.type
_entity.pdbx_description
1 polymer ?
#
loop_
_entity_poly.entity_id
_entity_poly.type
_entity_poly.pdbx_seq_one_letter_code
_entity_poly.pdbx_strand_id
1 'polypeptide(L)'
;MAILLTTGLLSMAAVNPARAQETNATGLTGPQQVAFVQEHRGQFGGGDQLRRFFFGDLEPISVQPGGAGMVVNLYNKATDTTFAYCATFDVVVAVGTGRVMAFPDGDVR
;
A
#
# COMPACT_ATOMS: atom_id res chain seq x y z
N MET A 1 12.43 62.69 8.54
CA MET A 1 11.10 62.19 8.13
C MET A 1 11.27 61.56 6.75
N ALA A 2 10.91 60.32 6.44
CA ALA A 2 10.50 59.13 7.18
C ALA A 2 10.87 57.95 6.25
N ILE A 3 11.48 56.90 6.80
CA ILE A 3 11.83 55.66 6.10
C ILE A 3 10.55 54.81 6.05
N LEU A 4 10.05 54.48 4.87
CA LEU A 4 8.85 53.66 4.69
C LEU A 4 9.27 52.19 4.64
N LEU A 5 8.98 51.47 5.72
CA LEU A 5 9.03 50.00 5.81
C LEU A 5 7.86 49.41 5.01
N THR A 6 8.13 48.46 4.13
CA THR A 6 7.13 47.50 3.65
C THR A 6 7.56 46.09 4.04
N THR A 7 6.85 45.57 5.03
CA THR A 7 6.92 44.24 5.62
C THR A 7 6.60 43.15 4.60
N GLY A 8 7.43 42.11 4.59
CA GLY A 8 7.26 40.94 3.74
C GLY A 8 6.01 40.11 4.07
N LEU A 9 5.35 39.60 3.03
CA LEU A 9 4.44 38.46 3.14
C LEU A 9 5.27 37.18 3.08
N LEU A 10 5.56 36.59 4.24
CA LEU A 10 5.85 35.16 4.32
C LEU A 10 4.51 34.42 4.38
N SER A 11 4.14 33.82 3.26
CA SER A 11 3.03 32.88 3.19
C SER A 11 3.30 31.72 4.13
N MET A 12 2.47 31.58 5.17
CA MET A 12 2.50 30.41 6.06
C MET A 12 1.92 29.22 5.29
N ALA A 13 2.75 28.52 4.52
CA ALA A 13 2.41 27.21 4.03
C ALA A 13 2.20 26.29 5.25
N ALA A 14 0.97 25.78 5.37
CA ALA A 14 0.54 24.90 6.43
C ALA A 14 1.53 23.74 6.62
N VAL A 15 2.11 23.64 7.82
CA VAL A 15 2.85 22.46 8.25
C VAL A 15 1.84 21.34 8.46
N ASN A 16 1.65 20.53 7.43
CA ASN A 16 0.93 19.27 7.54
C ASN A 16 1.86 18.30 8.29
N PRO A 17 1.46 17.71 9.44
CA PRO A 17 2.27 16.70 10.09
C PRO A 17 2.15 15.43 9.25
N ALA A 18 2.91 15.35 8.16
CA ALA A 18 3.18 14.10 7.50
C ALA A 18 3.88 13.22 8.53
N ARG A 19 3.07 12.39 9.19
CA ARG A 19 3.48 11.27 10.02
C ARG A 19 4.69 10.64 9.33
N ALA A 20 5.87 10.76 9.94
CA ALA A 20 7.09 10.21 9.38
C ALA A 20 6.80 8.76 9.00
N GLN A 21 6.73 8.46 7.71
CA GLN A 21 6.44 7.12 7.24
C GLN A 21 7.71 6.34 7.49
N GLU A 22 7.71 5.58 8.58
CA GLU A 22 8.79 4.69 8.95
C GLU A 22 9.12 3.81 7.74
N THR A 23 10.38 3.86 7.32
CA THR A 23 10.90 2.95 6.31
C THR A 23 11.12 1.61 7.00
N ASN A 24 10.67 0.52 6.39
CA ASN A 24 10.92 -0.81 6.93
C ASN A 24 12.35 -1.27 6.56
N ALA A 25 12.69 -2.53 6.81
CA ALA A 25 14.00 -3.12 6.52
C ALA A 25 14.46 -2.99 5.04
N THR A 26 13.57 -2.58 4.12
CA THR A 26 13.90 -2.35 2.70
C THR A 26 14.19 -0.89 2.37
N GLY A 27 14.08 0.02 3.34
CA GLY A 27 14.31 1.45 3.13
C GLY A 27 13.15 2.17 2.42
N LEU A 28 12.06 1.48 2.10
CA LEU A 28 10.87 2.02 1.45
C LEU A 28 9.80 2.40 2.47
N THR A 29 9.01 3.44 2.18
CA THR A 29 7.79 3.77 2.93
C THR A 29 6.66 2.80 2.59
N GLY A 30 5.63 2.72 3.45
CA GLY A 30 4.45 1.88 3.21
C GLY A 30 3.81 2.07 1.81
N PRO A 31 3.53 3.30 1.35
CA PRO A 31 3.02 3.53 0.00
C PRO A 31 3.97 3.10 -1.12
N GLN A 32 5.28 3.27 -0.94
CA GLN A 32 6.27 2.81 -1.92
C GLN A 32 6.27 1.28 -2.03
N GLN A 33 6.09 0.57 -0.91
CA GLN A 33 5.96 -0.89 -0.90
C GLN A 33 4.65 -1.34 -1.56
N VAL A 34 3.53 -0.67 -1.29
CA VAL A 34 2.24 -0.94 -1.98
C VAL A 34 2.40 -0.75 -3.48
N ALA A 35 2.99 0.37 -3.90
CA ALA A 35 3.23 0.65 -5.31
C ALA A 35 4.12 -0.42 -5.96
N PHE A 36 5.16 -0.86 -5.26
CA PHE A 36 6.03 -1.94 -5.72
C PHE A 36 5.24 -3.23 -5.93
N VAL A 37 4.43 -3.66 -4.95
CA VAL A 37 3.60 -4.88 -5.07
C VAL A 37 2.58 -4.74 -6.20
N GLN A 38 1.98 -3.57 -6.37
CA GLN A 38 1.00 -3.30 -7.43
C GLN A 38 1.63 -3.41 -8.83
N GLU A 39 2.83 -2.86 -9.01
CA GLU A 39 3.60 -2.90 -10.26
C GLU A 39 4.01 -4.32 -10.65
N HIS A 40 4.33 -5.17 -9.66
CA HIS A 40 4.80 -6.54 -9.87
C HIS A 40 3.70 -7.60 -9.67
N ARG A 41 2.44 -7.19 -9.75
CA ARG A 41 1.28 -8.07 -9.61
C ARG A 41 1.30 -9.20 -10.67
N GLY A 42 0.93 -10.40 -10.26
CA GLY A 42 0.93 -11.61 -11.09
C GLY A 42 2.33 -12.21 -11.34
N GLN A 43 3.41 -11.59 -10.85
CA GLN A 43 4.76 -12.13 -11.00
C GLN A 43 5.05 -13.17 -9.91
N PHE A 44 5.66 -14.29 -10.31
CA PHE A 44 6.12 -15.33 -9.38
C PHE A 44 7.05 -14.75 -8.32
N GLY A 45 6.82 -15.12 -7.06
CA GLY A 45 7.56 -14.57 -5.91
C GLY A 45 7.01 -13.24 -5.38
N GLY A 46 5.94 -12.70 -5.96
CA GLY A 46 5.25 -11.52 -5.44
C GLY A 46 4.68 -11.74 -4.02
N GLY A 47 4.34 -12.97 -3.67
CA GLY A 47 3.99 -13.33 -2.29
C GLY A 47 5.14 -13.18 -1.30
N ASP A 48 6.36 -13.53 -1.72
CA ASP A 48 7.56 -13.30 -0.92
C ASP A 48 7.85 -11.83 -0.69
N GLN A 49 7.68 -11.00 -1.72
CA GLN A 49 7.80 -9.55 -1.61
C GLN A 49 6.75 -8.98 -0.65
N LEU A 50 5.49 -9.40 -0.77
CA LEU A 50 4.41 -8.99 0.14
C LEU A 50 4.77 -9.33 1.59
N ARG A 51 5.22 -10.55 1.85
CA ARG A 51 5.61 -11.01 3.19
C ARG A 51 6.82 -10.25 3.73
N ARG A 52 7.80 -9.87 2.90
CA ARG A 52 8.96 -9.06 3.34
C ARG A 52 8.57 -7.63 3.70
N PHE A 53 7.63 -7.04 2.97
CA PHE A 53 7.22 -5.65 3.19
C PHE A 53 6.27 -5.49 4.37
N PHE A 54 5.35 -6.43 4.55
CA PHE A 54 4.23 -6.31 5.51
C PHE A 54 4.19 -7.47 6.53
N PHE A 55 5.35 -8.05 6.87
CA PHE A 55 5.42 -9.16 7.84
C PHE A 55 4.77 -8.78 9.17
N GLY A 56 3.74 -9.53 9.58
CA GLY A 56 3.02 -9.28 10.84
C GLY A 56 1.94 -8.19 10.76
N ASP A 57 1.83 -7.46 9.64
CA ASP A 57 0.90 -6.33 9.49
C ASP A 57 -0.29 -6.64 8.56
N LEU A 58 -0.45 -7.90 8.16
CA LEU A 58 -1.52 -8.36 7.27
C LEU A 58 -2.61 -9.12 8.03
N GLU A 59 -3.83 -8.61 7.96
CA GLU A 59 -5.03 -9.24 8.52
C GLU A 59 -5.79 -9.99 7.42
N PRO A 60 -5.98 -11.31 7.50
CA PRO A 60 -6.84 -12.03 6.56
C PRO A 60 -8.31 -11.67 6.81
N ILE A 61 -8.97 -11.10 5.81
CA ILE A 61 -10.36 -10.61 5.93
C ILE A 61 -11.38 -11.44 5.14
N SER A 62 -10.96 -12.12 4.06
CA SER A 62 -11.83 -12.99 3.29
C SER A 62 -11.05 -13.91 2.35
N VAL A 63 -11.76 -14.83 1.69
CA VAL A 63 -11.23 -15.74 0.68
C VAL A 63 -12.17 -15.73 -0.52
N GLN A 64 -11.63 -15.76 -1.74
CA GLN A 64 -12.42 -15.83 -2.97
C GLN A 64 -11.69 -16.63 -4.07
N PRO A 65 -12.41 -17.07 -5.11
CA PRO A 65 -11.78 -17.50 -6.37
C PRO A 65 -11.07 -16.34 -7.08
N GLY A 66 -10.05 -16.67 -7.88
CA GLY A 66 -9.24 -15.74 -8.66
C GLY A 66 -8.48 -16.43 -9.79
N GLY A 67 -7.83 -15.63 -10.66
CA GLY A 67 -7.10 -16.12 -11.84
C GLY A 67 -5.99 -17.14 -11.54
N ALA A 68 -5.48 -17.14 -10.31
CA ALA A 68 -4.48 -18.07 -9.81
C ALA A 68 -5.05 -19.12 -8.84
N GLY A 69 -6.36 -19.40 -8.86
CA GLY A 69 -7.02 -20.32 -7.92
C GLY A 69 -7.66 -19.59 -6.75
N MET A 70 -7.59 -20.13 -5.53
CA MET A 70 -8.14 -19.46 -4.34
C MET A 70 -7.17 -18.39 -3.84
N VAL A 71 -7.69 -17.20 -3.56
CA VAL A 71 -6.93 -16.08 -3.00
C VAL A 71 -7.46 -15.72 -1.61
N VAL A 72 -6.55 -15.29 -0.75
CA VAL A 72 -6.87 -14.67 0.54
C VAL A 72 -6.73 -13.17 0.39
N ASN A 73 -7.76 -12.43 0.76
CA ASN A 73 -7.70 -10.98 0.83
C ASN A 73 -7.08 -10.58 2.17
N LEU A 74 -5.93 -9.94 2.11
CA LEU A 74 -5.09 -9.56 3.25
C LEU A 74 -5.09 -8.03 3.38
N TYR A 75 -5.62 -7.51 4.48
CA TYR A 75 -5.71 -6.08 4.75
C TYR A 75 -4.53 -5.59 5.60
N ASN A 76 -3.92 -4.48 5.19
CA ASN A 76 -2.94 -3.74 5.97
C ASN A 76 -3.56 -2.45 6.50
N LYS A 77 -3.60 -2.30 7.83
CA LYS A 77 -4.17 -1.12 8.50
C LYS A 77 -3.32 0.14 8.35
N ALA A 78 -1.99 -0.01 8.25
CA ALA A 78 -1.07 1.14 8.21
C ALA A 78 -1.13 1.87 6.85
N THR A 79 -1.33 1.13 5.75
CA THR A 79 -1.45 1.67 4.39
C THR A 79 -2.88 1.72 3.87
N ASP A 80 -3.86 1.27 4.65
CA ASP A 80 -5.26 1.13 4.24
C ASP A 80 -5.39 0.42 2.88
N THR A 81 -4.75 -0.74 2.75
CA THR A 81 -4.65 -1.48 1.49
C THR A 81 -5.02 -2.94 1.69
N THR A 82 -5.79 -3.51 0.78
CA THR A 82 -6.04 -4.95 0.68
C THR A 82 -5.28 -5.55 -0.49
N PHE A 83 -4.66 -6.71 -0.28
CA PHE A 83 -3.96 -7.50 -1.29
C PHE A 83 -4.68 -8.84 -1.48
N ALA A 84 -5.01 -9.22 -2.71
CA ALA A 84 -5.47 -10.58 -3.01
C ALA A 84 -4.24 -11.46 -3.27
N TYR A 85 -3.92 -12.34 -2.31
CA TYR A 85 -2.76 -13.21 -2.35
C TYR A 85 -3.16 -14.65 -2.68
N CYS A 86 -2.55 -15.22 -3.71
CA CYS A 86 -2.62 -16.65 -4.01
C CYS A 86 -1.41 -17.37 -3.38
N ALA A 87 -1.67 -18.23 -2.40
CA ALA A 87 -0.63 -19.04 -1.77
C ALA A 87 -0.09 -20.15 -2.70
N THR A 88 -0.93 -20.69 -3.60
CA THR A 88 -0.53 -21.80 -4.50
C THR A 88 0.57 -21.41 -5.47
N PHE A 89 0.54 -20.19 -6.00
CA PHE A 89 1.52 -19.69 -6.97
C PHE A 89 2.47 -18.63 -6.38
N ASP A 90 2.32 -18.32 -5.09
CA ASP A 90 3.06 -17.26 -4.38
C ASP A 90 3.03 -15.91 -5.12
N VAL A 91 1.83 -15.46 -5.48
CA VAL A 91 1.60 -14.22 -6.25
C VAL A 91 0.53 -13.34 -5.60
N VAL A 92 0.70 -12.03 -5.73
CA VAL A 92 -0.38 -11.06 -5.50
C VAL A 92 -1.07 -10.80 -6.84
N VAL A 93 -2.39 -10.90 -6.89
CA VAL A 93 -3.19 -10.82 -8.13
C VAL A 93 -4.19 -9.66 -8.15
N ALA A 94 -4.41 -9.01 -7.00
CA ALA A 94 -5.16 -7.75 -6.91
C ALA A 94 -4.62 -6.89 -5.75
N VAL A 95 -4.74 -5.57 -5.88
CA VAL A 95 -4.41 -4.59 -4.83
C VAL A 95 -5.49 -3.51 -4.88
N GLY A 96 -6.04 -3.14 -3.72
CA GLY A 96 -7.09 -2.12 -3.62
C GLY A 96 -7.01 -1.34 -2.32
N THR A 97 -7.48 -0.10 -2.33
CA THR A 97 -7.56 0.75 -1.14
C THR A 97 -8.74 0.35 -0.25
N GLY A 98 -8.57 0.46 1.05
CA GLY A 98 -9.57 0.11 2.06
C GLY A 98 -9.60 -1.38 2.39
N ARG A 99 -10.58 -1.76 3.22
CA ARG A 99 -10.95 -3.16 3.50
C ARG A 99 -11.82 -3.71 2.37
N VAL A 100 -11.20 -4.45 1.45
CA VAL A 100 -11.89 -5.04 0.29
C VAL A 100 -12.23 -6.50 0.60
N MET A 101 -13.50 -6.77 0.92
CA MET A 101 -13.97 -8.13 1.21
C MET A 101 -14.04 -9.02 -0.03
N ALA A 102 -14.22 -8.43 -1.21
CA ALA A 102 -14.13 -9.15 -2.47
C ALA A 102 -13.70 -8.20 -3.59
N PHE A 103 -12.71 -8.60 -4.37
CA PHE A 103 -12.37 -7.93 -5.62
C PHE A 103 -13.29 -8.42 -6.74
N PRO A 104 -13.66 -7.56 -7.71
CA PRO A 104 -14.33 -8.00 -8.92
C PRO A 104 -13.56 -9.12 -9.61
N ASP A 105 -14.25 -10.10 -10.21
CA ASP A 105 -13.61 -11.25 -10.87
C ASP A 105 -12.59 -10.83 -11.94
N GLY A 106 -12.84 -9.69 -12.60
CA GLY A 106 -11.92 -9.09 -13.55
C GLY A 106 -10.65 -8.52 -12.92
N ASP A 107 -10.60 -8.23 -11.62
CA ASP A 107 -9.44 -7.59 -11.01
C ASP A 107 -8.47 -8.59 -10.38
N VAL A 108 -8.86 -9.87 -10.29
CA VAL A 108 -8.08 -10.95 -9.67
C VAL A 108 -7.41 -11.78 -10.77
N ARG A 109 -6.30 -11.27 -11.34
CA ARG A 109 -5.59 -11.88 -12.49
C ARG A 109 -4.10 -12.01 -12.26
#